data_AF-A0A0S9KQE4-F1
#
_entry.id   AF-A0A0S9KQE4-F1
#
_cell.length_a   1.000
_cell.length_b   1.000
_cell.length_c   1.000
_cell.angle_alpha   90.00
_cell.angle_beta   90.00
_cell.angle_gamma   90.00
#
_symmetry.space_group_name_H-M   'P 1'
#
loop_
_entity.id
_entity.type
_entity.pdbx_description
1 polymer ?
#
loop_
_entity_poly.entity_id
_entity_poly.type
_entity_poly.pdbx_seq_one_letter_code
_entity_poly.pdbx_strand_id
1 'polypeptide(L)'
;MHFTFATCERNKALAFMQTAEPGAGLTDTPESAGPVLDLVERDVLRVQDPLMHGKQIAVIAGTKYTDDHDAEIQPAVKVLLSAVRAARSKAEP
;
A
#
# COMPACT_ATOMS: atom_id res chain seq x y z
N MET A 1 5.76 -0.20 -22.89
CA MET A 1 5.60 0.48 -21.59
C MET A 1 5.80 -0.57 -20.51
N HIS A 2 6.87 -0.43 -19.73
CA HIS A 2 7.19 -1.37 -18.64
C HIS A 2 6.57 -0.79 -17.37
N PHE A 3 5.38 -1.27 -16.98
CA PHE A 3 4.78 -0.86 -15.71
C PHE A 3 5.55 -1.55 -14.59
N THR A 4 6.28 -0.77 -13.79
CA THR A 4 7.02 -1.32 -12.65
C THR A 4 6.07 -1.43 -11.47
N PHE A 5 5.85 -2.66 -11.01
CA PHE A 5 5.09 -2.93 -9.79
C PHE A 5 6.09 -3.38 -8.73
N ALA A 6 5.86 -3.00 -7.47
CA ALA A 6 6.47 -3.72 -6.36
C ALA A 6 5.71 -5.05 -6.24
N THR A 7 6.16 -6.05 -6.99
CA THR A 7 5.68 -7.43 -6.86
C THR A 7 6.51 -8.10 -5.79
N CYS A 8 5.88 -8.54 -4.69
CA CYS A 8 6.52 -9.29 -3.60
C CYS A 8 7.56 -8.52 -2.77
N GLU A 9 8.00 -7.32 -3.17
CA GLU A 9 9.01 -6.56 -2.43
C GLU A 9 8.37 -5.60 -1.42
N ARG A 10 8.22 -6.07 -0.18
CA ARG A 10 7.70 -5.31 0.97
C ARG A 10 8.35 -3.94 1.14
N ASN A 11 9.68 -3.87 1.18
CA ASN A 11 10.42 -2.62 1.36
C ASN A 11 10.17 -1.62 0.22
N LYS A 12 10.07 -2.12 -1.02
CA LYS A 12 9.82 -1.30 -2.20
C LYS A 12 8.38 -0.79 -2.23
N ALA A 13 7.42 -1.63 -1.87
CA ALA A 13 6.02 -1.25 -1.72
C ALA A 13 5.85 -0.18 -0.64
N LEU A 14 6.53 -0.31 0.51
CA LEU A 14 6.53 0.72 1.55
C LEU A 14 7.12 2.05 1.02
N ALA A 15 8.26 2.00 0.33
CA ALA A 15 8.87 3.19 -0.25
C ALA A 15 7.97 3.89 -1.28
N PHE A 16 7.23 3.12 -2.09
CA PHE A 16 6.23 3.66 -3.01
C PHE A 16 5.07 4.33 -2.28
N MET A 17 4.56 3.71 -1.21
CA MET A 17 3.49 4.31 -0.40
C MET A 17 3.96 5.59 0.30
N GLN A 18 5.17 5.60 0.87
CA GLN A 18 5.78 6.79 1.48
C GLN A 18 6.04 7.89 0.45
N THR A 19 6.43 7.55 -0.77
CA THR A 19 6.64 8.54 -1.85
C THR A 19 5.32 9.17 -2.29
N ALA A 20 4.23 8.39 -2.30
CA ALA A 20 2.90 8.87 -2.65
C ALA A 20 2.30 9.76 -1.54
N GLU A 21 2.45 9.35 -0.29
CA GLU A 21 1.95 10.07 0.88
C GLU A 21 3.10 10.36 1.87
N PRO A 22 4.03 11.30 1.55
CA PRO A 22 5.20 11.58 2.38
C PRO A 22 4.86 12.16 3.76
N GLY A 23 3.69 12.80 3.89
CA GLY A 23 3.18 13.26 5.18
C GLY A 23 2.56 12.16 6.04
N ALA A 24 2.37 10.95 5.50
CA ALA A 24 1.64 9.90 6.21
C ALA A 24 2.47 9.17 7.27
N GLY A 25 3.80 9.26 7.20
CA GLY A 25 4.70 8.57 8.14
C GLY A 25 4.47 7.04 8.15
N LEU A 26 4.10 6.46 7.01
CA LEU A 26 3.76 5.04 6.90
C LEU A 26 4.96 4.19 7.33
N THR A 27 4.71 3.23 8.21
CA THR A 27 5.72 2.29 8.69
C THR A 27 5.31 0.85 8.43
N ASP A 28 6.31 -0.01 8.41
CA ASP A 28 6.12 -1.45 8.36
C ASP A 28 5.70 -2.01 9.73
N THR A 29 4.50 -1.64 10.16
CA THR A 29 3.92 -2.06 11.43
C THR A 29 2.49 -2.55 11.21
N PRO A 30 1.99 -3.47 12.05
CA PRO A 30 0.62 -3.98 11.94
C PRO A 30 -0.45 -2.88 12.08
N GLU A 31 -0.10 -1.75 12.70
CA GLU A 31 -0.98 -0.59 12.89
C GLU A 31 -0.98 0.38 11.69
N SER A 32 -0.11 0.16 10.69
CA SER A 32 0.07 1.04 9.54
C SER A 32 0.03 0.25 8.21
N ALA A 33 1.16 0.13 7.50
CA ALA A 33 1.19 -0.49 6.19
C ALA A 33 1.40 -2.02 6.25
N GLY A 34 1.79 -2.56 7.41
CA GLY A 34 2.19 -3.96 7.59
C GLY A 34 1.20 -4.98 6.99
N PRO A 35 -0.11 -4.90 7.27
CA PRO A 35 -1.08 -5.86 6.74
C PRO A 35 -1.21 -5.83 5.21
N VAL A 36 -1.09 -4.64 4.59
CA VAL A 36 -1.09 -4.52 3.12
C VAL A 36 0.22 -5.05 2.55
N LEU A 37 1.33 -4.79 3.23
CA LEU A 37 2.65 -5.28 2.83
C LEU A 37 2.75 -6.81 2.89
N ASP A 38 2.09 -7.47 3.84
CA ASP A 38 2.01 -8.94 3.91
C ASP A 38 1.28 -9.51 2.68
N LEU A 39 0.20 -8.85 2.25
CA LEU A 39 -0.53 -9.22 1.04
C LEU A 39 0.29 -8.96 -0.23
N VAL A 40 1.13 -7.91 -0.23
CA VAL A 40 2.05 -7.63 -1.34
C VAL A 40 3.17 -8.66 -1.43
N GLU A 41 3.75 -9.04 -0.30
CA GLU A 41 4.79 -10.08 -0.21
C GLU A 41 4.28 -11.45 -0.71
N ARG A 42 3.02 -11.77 -0.40
CA ARG A 42 2.33 -12.96 -0.90
C ARG A 42 1.92 -12.88 -2.38
N ASP A 43 2.14 -11.75 -3.07
CA ASP A 43 1.63 -11.46 -4.42
C ASP A 43 0.09 -11.55 -4.53
N VAL A 44 -0.62 -11.29 -3.44
CA VAL A 44 -2.09 -11.13 -3.42
C VAL A 44 -2.44 -9.72 -3.86
N LEU A 45 -1.66 -8.72 -3.46
CA LEU A 45 -1.80 -7.33 -3.88
C LEU A 45 -0.50 -6.84 -4.54
N ARG A 46 -0.60 -5.81 -5.38
CA ARG A 46 0.55 -5.14 -5.98
C ARG A 46 0.38 -3.64 -5.88
N VAL A 47 1.45 -2.95 -5.51
CA VAL A 47 1.49 -1.49 -5.44
C VAL A 47 2.16 -0.97 -6.69
N GLN A 48 1.46 -0.10 -7.42
CA GLN A 48 2.03 0.61 -8.56
C GLN A 48 3.03 1.67 -8.13
N ASP A 49 4.05 1.87 -8.97
CA ASP A 49 5.02 2.94 -8.80
C ASP A 49 4.34 4.33 -8.94
N PRO A 50 4.40 5.19 -7.91
CA PRO A 50 3.78 6.52 -7.93
C PRO A 50 4.39 7.48 -8.97
N LEU A 51 5.61 7.22 -9.42
CA LEU A 51 6.27 8.02 -10.47
C LEU A 51 5.64 7.80 -11.84
N MET A 52 4.88 6.72 -12.03
CA MET A 52 4.14 6.47 -13.27
C MET A 52 2.79 7.19 -13.34
N HIS A 53 2.18 7.50 -12.20
CA HIS A 53 0.80 8.04 -12.12
C HIS A 53 0.69 9.36 -11.33
N GLY A 54 1.78 10.10 -11.15
CA GLY A 54 1.71 11.49 -10.68
C GLY A 54 1.27 11.65 -9.23
N LYS A 55 1.94 10.92 -8.31
CA LYS A 55 1.72 10.92 -6.84
C LYS A 55 0.54 10.08 -6.34
N GLN A 56 -0.20 9.44 -7.23
CA GLN A 56 -1.22 8.46 -6.83
C GLN A 56 -0.64 7.05 -6.89
N ILE A 57 -0.85 6.28 -5.82
CA ILE A 57 -0.61 4.83 -5.83
C ILE A 57 -1.92 4.11 -6.12
N ALA A 58 -1.85 3.14 -7.03
CA ALA A 58 -2.90 2.17 -7.21
C ALA A 58 -2.47 0.85 -6.57
N VAL A 59 -3.34 0.30 -5.73
CA VAL A 59 -3.21 -1.08 -5.25
C VAL A 59 -4.11 -1.94 -6.12
N ILE A 60 -3.52 -2.91 -6.81
CA ILE A 60 -4.24 -3.83 -7.70
C ILE A 60 -4.09 -5.27 -7.23
N ALA A 61 -4.96 -6.15 -7.71
CA ALA A 61 -4.82 -7.58 -7.49
C ALA A 61 -3.49 -8.11 -8.08
N GLY A 62 -2.78 -8.93 -7.31
CA GLY A 62 -1.62 -9.68 -7.75
C GLY A 62 -2.02 -10.99 -8.44
N THR A 63 -1.03 -11.81 -8.80
CA THR A 63 -1.28 -13.08 -9.52
C THR A 63 -1.84 -14.16 -8.60
N LYS A 64 -1.65 -14.04 -7.28
CA LYS A 64 -2.19 -14.98 -6.29
C LYS A 64 -3.50 -14.52 -5.64
N TYR A 65 -4.08 -13.42 -6.12
CA TYR A 65 -5.38 -12.98 -5.64
C TYR A 65 -6.48 -14.01 -5.96
N THR A 66 -7.32 -14.27 -4.97
CA THR A 66 -8.56 -15.03 -5.08
C THR A 66 -9.60 -14.38 -4.16
N ASP A 67 -10.90 -14.59 -4.42
CA ASP A 67 -11.99 -14.03 -3.61
C ASP A 67 -11.90 -14.38 -2.11
N ASP A 68 -11.23 -15.48 -1.76
CA ASP A 68 -10.99 -15.89 -0.36
C ASP A 68 -10.15 -14.85 0.41
N HIS A 69 -9.31 -14.11 -0.29
CA HIS A 69 -8.46 -13.07 0.30
C HIS A 69 -9.20 -11.76 0.56
N ASP A 70 -10.42 -11.55 0.05
CA ASP A 70 -11.18 -10.31 0.28
C ASP A 70 -11.41 -10.06 1.78
N ALA A 71 -11.60 -11.14 2.55
CA ALA A 71 -11.72 -11.06 4.00
C ALA A 71 -10.45 -10.51 4.69
N GLU A 72 -9.26 -10.76 4.12
CA GLU A 72 -7.97 -10.24 4.61
C GLU A 72 -7.65 -8.84 4.04
N ILE A 73 -8.07 -8.56 2.79
CA ILE A 73 -7.79 -7.31 2.09
C ILE A 73 -8.56 -6.13 2.69
N GLN A 74 -9.87 -6.30 2.94
CA GLN A 74 -10.72 -5.25 3.49
C GLN A 74 -10.18 -4.63 4.80
N PRO A 75 -9.83 -5.42 5.83
CA PRO A 75 -9.24 -4.86 7.05
C PRO A 75 -7.86 -4.25 6.81
N ALA A 76 -7.01 -4.87 5.98
CA ALA A 76 -5.67 -4.35 5.69
C ALA A 76 -5.74 -2.95 5.03
N VAL A 77 -6.60 -2.79 4.03
CA VAL A 77 -6.82 -1.50 3.36
C VAL A 77 -7.42 -0.48 4.33
N LYS A 78 -8.34 -0.90 5.21
CA LYS A 78 -8.92 -0.02 6.23
C LYS A 78 -7.87 0.51 7.20
N VAL A 79 -6.92 -0.31 7.65
CA VAL A 79 -5.81 0.12 8.51
C VAL A 79 -4.94 1.15 7.78
N LEU A 80 -4.54 0.86 6.53
CA LEU A 80 -3.74 1.78 5.72
C LEU A 80 -4.45 3.12 5.52
N LEU A 81 -5.73 3.11 5.15
CA LEU A 81 -6.53 4.34 4.98
C LEU A 81 -6.67 5.12 6.29
N SER A 82 -6.80 4.42 7.42
CA SER A 82 -6.88 5.07 8.73
C SER A 82 -5.57 5.73 9.10
N ALA A 83 -4.43 5.10 8.83
CA ALA A 83 -3.10 5.67 9.03
C ALA A 83 -2.89 6.92 8.16
N VAL A 84 -3.23 6.84 6.86
CA VAL A 84 -3.12 7.97 5.93
C VAL A 84 -4.05 9.13 6.34
N ARG A 85 -5.30 8.84 6.75
CA ARG A 85 -6.25 9.87 7.22
C ARG A 85 -5.80 10.52 8.52
N ALA A 86 -5.32 9.73 9.48
CA ALA A 86 -4.81 10.23 10.76
C ALA A 86 -3.62 11.16 10.54
N ALA A 87 -2.77 10.84 9.58
CA ALA A 87 -1.62 11.67 9.26
C ALA A 87 -1.98 12.93 8.46
N ARG A 88 -2.95 12.87 7.53
CA ARG A 88 -3.51 14.09 6.90
C ARG A 88 -4.15 15.04 7.91
N SER A 89 -4.88 14.51 8.89
CA SER A 89 -5.49 15.33 9.95
C SER A 89 -4.46 16.03 10.85
N LYS A 90 -3.22 15.56 10.88
CA LYS A 90 -2.10 16.21 11.59
C LYS A 90 -1.31 17.18 10.70
N ALA A 91 -1.58 17.20 9.39
CA ALA A 91 -0.87 18.01 8.40
C ALA A 91 -1.62 19.31 8.02
N GLU A 92 -2.86 19.50 8.49
CA GLU A 92 -3.56 20.78 8.41
C GLU A 92 -3.32 21.60 9.71
N PRO A 93 -2.79 22.84 9.61
CA PRO A 93 -2.50 23.72 10.75
C PRO A 93 -3.74 24.37 11.37
#